data_AF-A0A0F8WFU4-F1
#
_entry.id   AF-A0A0F8WFU4-F1
#
_cell.length_a   1.000
_cell.length_b   1.000
_cell.length_c   1.000
_cell.angle_alpha   90.00
_cell.angle_beta   90.00
_cell.angle_gamma   90.00
#
_symmetry.space_group_name_H-M   'P 1'
#
loop_
_entity.id
_entity.type
_entity.pdbx_description
1 polymer ?
#
loop_
_entity_poly.entity_id
_entity_poly.type
_entity_poly.pdbx_seq_one_letter_code
_entity_poly.pdbx_strand_id
1 'polypeptide(L)'
;ALSGPPDLSIVFAAQADDVQHWLEQVQPLNQAPVVAVVAAGADPVVRPYLDSGQLAGLVSGFDGAYNYQRLLDEQAGRDDTGWLDMQLVLQDWGQFVFFLAIVLGNFAAVLSRGQRG
;
A
#
# COMPACT_ATOMS: atom_id res chain seq x y z
N ALA A 1 -23.09 -19.82 20.86
CA ALA A 1 -22.74 -18.38 20.81
C ALA A 1 -21.22 -18.29 20.84
N LEU A 2 -20.60 -17.56 19.92
CA LEU A 2 -19.16 -17.27 19.96
C LEU A 2 -18.92 -16.39 21.21
N SER A 3 -18.52 -17.00 22.33
CA SER A 3 -18.52 -16.36 23.66
C SER A 3 -17.13 -15.99 24.17
N GLY A 4 -16.15 -15.84 23.28
CA GLY A 4 -14.79 -15.40 23.60
C GLY A 4 -14.36 -14.20 22.74
N PRO A 5 -13.28 -13.49 23.13
CA PRO A 5 -12.67 -12.49 22.27
C PRO A 5 -12.25 -13.13 20.93
N PRO A 6 -12.23 -12.36 19.82
CA PRO A 6 -11.79 -12.89 18.55
C PRO A 6 -10.31 -13.30 18.59
N ASP A 7 -9.95 -14.38 17.91
CA ASP A 7 -8.55 -14.79 17.76
C ASP A 7 -7.75 -13.84 16.84
N LEU A 8 -8.44 -13.08 15.98
CA LEU A 8 -7.88 -12.09 15.06
C LEU A 8 -8.94 -11.04 14.72
N SER A 9 -8.55 -9.77 14.68
CA SER A 9 -9.35 -8.67 14.15
C SER A 9 -8.79 -8.20 12.81
N ILE A 10 -9.64 -8.06 11.79
CA ILE A 10 -9.25 -7.49 10.50
C ILE A 10 -10.00 -6.17 10.32
N VAL A 11 -9.25 -5.08 10.19
CA VAL A 11 -9.80 -3.73 10.05
C VAL A 11 -9.63 -3.27 8.60
N PHE A 12 -10.73 -3.12 7.89
CA PHE A 12 -10.76 -2.48 6.57
C PHE A 12 -11.08 -1.00 6.73
N ALA A 13 -10.16 -0.13 6.38
CA ALA A 13 -10.28 1.31 6.58
C ALA A 13 -9.67 2.11 5.44
N ALA A 14 -10.34 3.16 4.97
CA ALA A 14 -9.74 4.03 3.95
C ALA A 14 -8.71 5.00 4.55
N GLN A 15 -8.91 5.41 5.80
CA GLN A 15 -8.12 6.44 6.49
C GLN A 15 -7.32 5.83 7.65
N ALA A 16 -6.22 6.49 8.02
CA ALA A 16 -5.36 6.04 9.10
C ALA A 16 -6.06 6.13 10.47
N ASP A 17 -6.81 7.21 10.69
CA ASP A 17 -7.48 7.51 11.96
C ASP A 17 -8.43 6.38 12.39
N ASP A 18 -9.11 5.72 11.45
CA ASP A 18 -9.99 4.57 11.75
C ASP A 18 -9.22 3.40 12.35
N VAL A 19 -8.01 3.11 11.83
CA VAL A 19 -7.13 2.06 12.37
C VAL A 19 -6.59 2.48 13.73
N GLN A 20 -6.20 3.75 13.89
CA GLN A 20 -5.70 4.28 15.16
C GLN A 20 -6.77 4.19 16.25
N HIS A 21 -7.99 4.61 15.97
CA HIS A 21 -9.12 4.50 16.89
C HIS A 21 -9.38 3.04 17.29
N TRP A 22 -9.28 2.09 16.36
CA TRP A 22 -9.43 0.67 16.68
C TRP A 22 -8.33 0.17 17.62
N LEU A 23 -7.07 0.52 17.34
CA LEU A 23 -5.91 0.14 18.16
C LEU A 23 -5.97 0.75 19.56
N GLU A 24 -6.51 1.96 19.70
CA GLU A 24 -6.56 2.66 20.99
C GLU A 24 -7.78 2.28 21.83
N GLN A 25 -8.92 1.98 21.20
CA GLN A 25 -10.19 1.81 21.91
C GLN A 25 -10.66 0.36 21.95
N VAL A 26 -10.40 -0.44 20.92
CA VAL A 26 -10.97 -1.79 20.79
C VAL A 26 -9.94 -2.87 21.11
N GLN A 27 -8.74 -2.79 20.52
CA GLN A 27 -7.69 -3.79 20.76
C GLN A 27 -7.34 -3.95 22.25
N PRO A 28 -7.29 -2.90 23.10
CA PRO A 28 -6.97 -3.08 24.51
C PRO A 28 -8.03 -3.86 25.29
N LEU A 29 -9.27 -3.92 24.79
CA LEU A 29 -10.38 -4.63 25.45
C LEU A 29 -10.40 -6.12 25.12
N ASN A 30 -10.04 -6.50 23.89
CA ASN A 30 -10.11 -7.88 23.43
C ASN A 30 -8.73 -8.56 23.30
N GLN A 31 -7.65 -7.78 23.29
CA GLN A 31 -6.26 -8.22 23.14
C GLN A 31 -5.99 -9.07 21.87
N ALA A 32 -6.91 -9.02 20.90
CA ALA A 32 -6.78 -9.77 19.67
C ALA A 32 -5.69 -9.14 18.79
N PRO A 33 -4.83 -9.95 18.14
CA PRO A 33 -3.95 -9.45 17.07
C PRO A 33 -4.78 -8.75 15.98
N VAL A 34 -4.25 -7.65 15.45
CA VAL A 34 -4.96 -6.81 14.47
C VAL A 34 -4.21 -6.80 13.14
N VAL A 35 -4.91 -7.08 12.06
CA VAL A 35 -4.44 -6.85 10.68
C VAL A 35 -5.21 -5.67 10.10
N ALA A 36 -4.50 -4.70 9.53
CA ALA A 36 -5.11 -3.55 8.88
C ALA A 36 -5.05 -3.69 7.35
N VAL A 37 -6.15 -3.35 6.68
CA VAL A 37 -6.25 -3.23 5.23
C VAL A 37 -6.63 -1.80 4.90
N VAL A 38 -5.73 -1.05 4.26
CA VAL A 38 -5.86 0.39 4.10
C VAL A 38 -5.62 0.90 2.68
N ALA A 39 -6.09 2.11 2.39
CA ALA A 39 -5.71 2.80 1.16
C ALA A 39 -4.22 3.20 1.18
N ALA A 40 -3.60 3.33 0.00
CA ALA A 40 -2.17 3.65 -0.13
C ALA A 40 -1.76 4.92 0.64
N GLY A 41 -2.62 5.95 0.64
CA GLY A 41 -2.36 7.22 1.33
C GLY A 41 -2.33 7.12 2.85
N ALA A 42 -2.89 6.06 3.44
CA ALA A 42 -2.86 5.83 4.88
C ALA A 42 -1.61 5.05 5.32
N ASP A 43 -0.91 4.38 4.41
CA ASP A 43 0.26 3.54 4.73
C ASP A 43 1.32 4.30 5.55
N PRO A 44 1.77 5.51 5.17
CA PRO A 44 2.85 6.19 5.91
C PRO A 44 2.50 6.48 7.38
N VAL A 45 1.22 6.68 7.68
CA VAL A 45 0.74 6.95 9.04
C VAL A 45 0.54 5.65 9.83
N VAL A 46 0.10 4.59 9.16
CA VAL A 46 -0.19 3.28 9.78
C VAL A 46 1.07 2.41 9.93
N ARG A 47 2.08 2.59 9.07
CA ARG A 47 3.31 1.78 9.04
C ARG A 47 4.03 1.67 10.40
N PRO A 48 4.19 2.75 11.19
CA PRO A 48 4.86 2.66 12.47
C PRO A 48 4.20 1.69 13.46
N TYR A 49 2.88 1.47 13.35
CA TYR A 49 2.16 0.50 14.18
C TYR A 49 2.46 -0.95 13.77
N LEU A 50 2.77 -1.21 12.51
CA LEU A 50 3.31 -2.50 12.07
C LEU A 50 4.74 -2.68 12.61
N ASP A 51 5.58 -1.65 12.45
CA ASP A 51 6.98 -1.72 12.85
C ASP A 51 7.17 -1.86 14.37
N SER A 52 6.24 -1.30 15.16
CA SER A 52 6.20 -1.45 16.62
C SER A 52 5.61 -2.78 17.11
N GLY A 53 4.99 -3.56 16.22
CA GLY A 53 4.28 -4.80 16.55
C GLY A 53 2.87 -4.61 17.11
N GLN A 54 2.33 -3.39 17.09
CA GLN A 54 0.93 -3.13 17.45
C GLN A 54 -0.05 -3.68 16.41
N LEU A 55 0.37 -3.74 15.14
CA LEU A 55 -0.29 -4.50 14.08
C LEU A 55 0.45 -5.81 13.82
N ALA A 56 -0.31 -6.89 13.65
CA ALA A 56 0.19 -8.18 13.22
C ALA A 56 0.38 -8.27 11.70
N GLY A 57 -0.26 -7.38 10.93
CA GLY A 57 -0.14 -7.32 9.49
C GLY A 57 -0.74 -6.05 8.89
N LEU A 58 -0.26 -5.68 7.71
CA LEU A 58 -0.70 -4.51 6.97
C LEU A 58 -0.77 -4.82 5.47
N VAL A 59 -1.94 -4.59 4.87
CA VAL A 59 -2.15 -4.62 3.43
C VAL A 59 -2.52 -3.21 3.01
N SER A 60 -1.65 -2.52 2.28
CA SER A 60 -1.88 -1.13 1.90
C SER A 60 -1.90 -0.92 0.40
N GLY A 61 -2.91 -0.18 -0.05
CA GLY A 61 -3.02 0.24 -1.44
C GLY A 61 -3.00 -0.91 -2.43
N PHE A 62 -2.52 -0.59 -3.64
CA PHE A 62 -2.45 -1.54 -4.73
C PHE A 62 -1.34 -2.58 -4.51
N ASP A 63 -0.14 -2.13 -4.15
CA ASP A 63 1.03 -2.99 -3.95
C ASP A 63 0.76 -4.05 -2.86
N GLY A 64 0.13 -3.65 -1.76
CA GLY A 64 -0.27 -4.58 -0.70
C GLY A 64 -1.29 -5.61 -1.19
N ALA A 65 -2.33 -5.16 -1.90
CA ALA A 65 -3.35 -6.05 -2.46
C ALA A 65 -2.77 -7.05 -3.47
N TYR A 66 -1.84 -6.60 -4.32
CA TYR A 66 -1.11 -7.45 -5.25
C TYR A 66 -0.30 -8.53 -4.54
N ASN A 67 0.50 -8.14 -3.53
CA ASN A 67 1.29 -9.10 -2.76
C ASN A 67 0.40 -10.11 -2.03
N TYR A 68 -0.72 -9.66 -1.46
CA TYR A 68 -1.69 -10.54 -0.82
C TYR A 68 -2.29 -11.54 -1.82
N GLN A 69 -2.71 -11.07 -3.00
CA GLN A 69 -3.26 -11.94 -4.04
C GLN A 69 -2.23 -12.97 -4.52
N ARG A 70 -0.97 -12.55 -4.71
CA ARG A 70 0.12 -13.45 -5.11
C ARG A 70 0.33 -14.59 -4.12
N LEU A 71 0.23 -14.31 -2.81
CA LEU A 71 0.32 -15.33 -1.77
C LEU A 71 -0.87 -16.30 -1.79
N LEU A 72 -2.08 -15.79 -2.05
CA LEU A 72 -3.26 -16.65 -2.19
C LEU A 72 -3.17 -17.55 -3.43
N ASP A 73 -2.71 -17.01 -4.53
CA ASP A 73 -2.53 -17.68 -5.82
C ASP A 73 -1.47 -18.80 -5.71
N GLU A 74 -0.33 -18.51 -5.07
CA GLU A 74 0.71 -19.50 -4.73
C GLU A 74 0.15 -20.66 -3.87
N GLN A 75 -0.71 -20.36 -2.89
CA GLN A 75 -1.34 -21.39 -2.05
C GLN A 75 -2.38 -22.21 -2.81
N ALA A 76 -3.07 -21.59 -3.76
CA ALA A 76 -4.13 -22.22 -4.54
C ALA A 76 -3.62 -22.96 -5.78
N GLY A 77 -2.35 -22.79 -6.17
CA GLY A 77 -1.79 -23.30 -7.42
C GLY A 77 -2.43 -22.66 -8.66
N ARG A 78 -2.84 -21.39 -8.56
CA ARG A 78 -3.42 -20.59 -9.65
C ARG A 78 -2.49 -19.42 -9.97
N ASP A 79 -2.41 -19.01 -11.23
CA ASP A 79 -1.70 -17.79 -11.67
C ASP A 79 -2.73 -16.81 -12.27
N ASP A 80 -3.51 -16.11 -11.43
CA ASP A 80 -4.59 -15.19 -11.87
C ASP A 80 -4.22 -13.70 -11.65
N THR A 81 -2.95 -13.38 -11.38
CA THR A 81 -2.49 -11.99 -11.10
C THR A 81 -2.38 -11.07 -12.32
N GLY A 82 -2.65 -11.57 -13.53
CA GLY A 82 -2.30 -10.87 -14.79
C GLY A 82 -2.91 -9.47 -14.97
N TRP A 83 -4.09 -9.19 -14.39
CA TRP A 83 -4.67 -7.83 -14.43
C TRP A 83 -4.00 -6.89 -13.42
N LEU A 84 -3.58 -7.41 -12.27
CA LEU A 84 -2.92 -6.61 -11.24
C LEU A 84 -1.47 -6.27 -11.64
N ASP A 85 -0.77 -7.22 -12.28
CA ASP A 85 0.57 -7.02 -12.86
C ASP A 85 0.61 -5.84 -13.85
N MET A 86 -0.41 -5.74 -14.70
CA MET A 86 -0.50 -4.70 -15.73
C MET A 86 -0.57 -3.30 -15.11
N GLN A 87 -1.29 -3.12 -14.00
CA GLN A 87 -1.48 -1.82 -13.36
C GLN A 87 -0.21 -1.33 -12.66
N LEU A 88 0.56 -2.22 -12.00
CA LEU A 88 1.86 -1.90 -11.41
C LEU A 88 2.86 -1.42 -12.46
N VAL A 89 2.98 -2.17 -13.55
CA VAL A 89 3.89 -1.81 -14.65
C VAL A 89 3.47 -0.48 -15.28
N LEU A 90 2.18 -0.25 -15.51
CA LEU A 90 1.73 1.02 -16.11
C LEU A 90 2.01 2.24 -15.22
N GLN A 91 1.87 2.12 -13.89
CA GLN A 91 2.09 3.22 -12.96
C GLN A 91 3.57 3.63 -12.90
N ASP A 92 4.48 2.68 -12.76
CA ASP A 92 5.93 2.96 -12.68
C ASP A 92 6.47 3.54 -13.99
N TRP A 93 6.02 3.00 -15.14
CA TRP A 93 6.47 3.48 -16.44
C TRP A 93 5.93 4.86 -16.78
N GLY A 94 4.69 5.17 -16.39
CA GLY A 94 4.11 6.50 -16.57
C GLY A 94 4.93 7.58 -15.86
N GLN A 95 5.33 7.31 -14.61
CA GLN A 95 6.10 8.25 -13.81
C GLN A 95 7.52 8.43 -14.38
N PHE A 96 8.16 7.35 -14.83
CA PHE A 96 9.46 7.42 -15.49
C PHE A 96 9.43 8.22 -16.80
N VAL A 97 8.44 7.98 -17.65
CA VAL A 97 8.26 8.73 -18.91
C VAL A 97 8.05 10.22 -18.62
N PHE A 98 7.27 10.55 -17.58
CA PHE A 98 7.05 11.93 -17.17
C PHE A 98 8.35 12.61 -16.71
N PHE A 99 9.15 11.94 -15.87
CA PHE A 99 10.47 12.43 -15.47
C PHE A 99 11.42 12.60 -16.67
N LEU A 100 11.44 11.62 -17.58
CA LEU A 100 12.28 11.68 -18.78
C LEU A 100 11.89 12.87 -19.67
N ALA A 101 10.60 13.13 -19.86
CA ALA A 101 10.11 14.28 -20.62
C ALA A 101 10.54 15.62 -20.00
N ILE A 102 10.50 15.74 -18.67
CA ILE A 102 10.97 16.93 -17.94
C ILE A 102 12.49 17.12 -18.15
N VAL A 103 13.28 16.06 -17.99
CA VAL A 103 14.74 16.12 -18.14
C VAL A 103 15.14 16.49 -19.56
N LEU A 104 14.55 15.83 -20.56
CA LEU A 104 14.81 16.11 -21.98
C LEU A 104 14.37 17.53 -22.35
N GLY A 105 13.21 17.98 -21.86
CA GLY A 105 12.72 19.35 -22.08
C GLY A 105 13.66 20.40 -21.49
N ASN A 106 14.12 20.21 -20.26
CA ASN A 106 15.10 21.08 -19.62
C ASN A 106 16.44 21.10 -20.38
N PHE A 107 16.91 19.94 -20.84
CA PHE A 107 18.16 19.82 -21.59
C PHE A 107 18.08 20.55 -22.95
N ALA A 108 16.98 20.37 -23.69
CA ALA A 108 16.74 21.06 -24.95
C ALA A 108 16.68 22.59 -24.76
N ALA A 109 16.04 23.06 -23.68
CA ALA A 109 15.98 24.47 -23.34
C ALA A 109 17.38 25.07 -23.10
N VAL A 110 18.27 24.36 -22.40
CA VAL A 110 19.65 24.80 -22.16
C VAL A 110 20.45 24.87 -23.45
N LEU A 111 20.37 23.85 -24.32
CA LEU A 111 21.06 23.88 -25.63
C LEU A 111 20.58 25.02 -26.53
N SER A 112 19.27 25.28 -26.56
CA SER A 112 18.68 26.35 -27.38
C SER A 112 19.08 27.76 -26.93
N ARG A 113 19.46 27.93 -25.66
CA ARG A 113 19.97 29.21 -25.12
C ARG A 113 21.42 29.48 -25.54
N GLY A 114 22.24 28.43 -25.70
CA GLY A 114 23.64 28.55 -26.13
C GLY A 114 23.82 28.96 -27.60
N GLN A 115 22.79 28.80 -28.45
CA GLN A 115 22.83 29.21 -29.87
C GLN A 115 22.34 30.64 -30.11
N ARG A 116 21.80 31.32 -29.08
CA ARG A 116 21.28 32.70 -29.16
C ARG A 116 22.20 33.74 -28.50
N GLY A 117 23.39 33.34 -28.06
CA GLY A 117 24.43 34.20 -27.49
C GLY A 117 25.59 34.40 -28.46
#